data_AF-A0A8J9YIQ1-F1
#
_entry.id   AF-A0A8J9YIQ1-F1
#
_cell.length_a   1.000
_cell.length_b   1.000
_cell.length_c   1.000
_cell.angle_alpha   90.00
_cell.angle_beta   90.00
_cell.angle_gamma   90.00
#
_symmetry.space_group_name_H-M   'P 1'
#
loop_
_entity.id
_entity.type
_entity.pdbx_description
1 polymer ?
#
loop_
_entity_poly.entity_id
_entity_poly.type
_entity_poly.pdbx_seq_one_letter_code
_entity_poly.pdbx_strand_id
1 'polypeptide(L)'
;MHQKHRETWRRELNKKNRMLGKVYIEFRKVNNKYVQKESKPQRAMGPKCSSSFCARSKVLFCSNLTEDIQQQIIERFWSMAWKENKMYVRSMVDTESVKRKTIGSKSRRSETRLYYLQIHGKKERVCLKTFLATLDIKEWTVRYWLRGRADDNSVHTILSPSSPTSK
;
A
#
# COMPACT_ATOMS: atom_id res chain seq x y z
N MET A 1 29.93 -24.20 2.06
CA MET A 1 29.55 -22.82 2.44
C MET A 1 28.89 -21.98 1.32
N HIS A 2 28.74 -22.47 0.08
CA HIS A 2 28.26 -21.64 -1.06
C HIS A 2 26.73 -21.56 -1.25
N GLN A 3 25.96 -22.47 -0.66
CA GLN A 3 24.50 -22.52 -0.85
C GLN A 3 23.76 -21.45 -0.06
N LYS A 4 24.16 -21.22 1.20
CA LYS A 4 23.54 -20.24 2.11
C LYS A 4 23.66 -18.80 1.57
N HIS A 5 24.78 -18.47 0.92
CA HIS A 5 25.01 -17.15 0.31
C HIS A 5 24.12 -16.88 -0.92
N ARG A 6 23.88 -17.90 -1.76
CA ARG A 6 22.96 -17.79 -2.90
C ARG A 6 21.51 -17.61 -2.46
N GLU A 7 21.11 -18.28 -1.38
CA GLU A 7 19.75 -18.17 -0.82
C GLU A 7 19.50 -16.79 -0.18
N THR A 8 20.47 -16.23 0.54
CA THR A 8 20.37 -14.88 1.11
C THR A 8 20.28 -13.82 0.01
N TRP A 9 21.16 -13.90 -1.00
CA TRP A 9 21.13 -12.99 -2.14
C TRP A 9 19.77 -13.01 -2.87
N ARG A 10 19.22 -14.21 -3.08
CA ARG A 10 17.89 -14.37 -3.70
C ARG A 10 16.79 -13.71 -2.89
N ARG A 11 16.82 -13.82 -1.56
CA ARG A 11 15.85 -13.18 -0.67
C ARG A 11 15.98 -11.66 -0.65
N GLU A 12 17.21 -11.15 -0.68
CA GLU A 12 17.48 -9.71 -0.75
C GLU A 12 17.03 -9.11 -2.08
N LEU A 13 17.35 -9.77 -3.19
CA LEU A 13 16.88 -9.37 -4.51
C LEU A 13 15.35 -9.39 -4.58
N ASN A 14 14.72 -10.43 -4.02
CA ASN A 14 13.27 -10.52 -3.96
C ASN A 14 12.64 -9.40 -3.14
N LYS A 15 13.26 -9.06 -2.00
CA LYS A 15 12.87 -7.90 -1.18
C LYS A 15 12.98 -6.63 -2.01
N LYS A 16 14.11 -6.39 -2.67
CA LYS A 16 14.34 -5.21 -3.53
C LYS A 16 13.30 -5.12 -4.65
N ASN A 17 13.04 -6.21 -5.37
CA ASN A 17 12.04 -6.26 -6.44
C ASN A 17 10.65 -5.93 -5.91
N ARG A 18 10.25 -6.49 -4.76
CA ARG A 18 8.99 -6.16 -4.11
C ARG A 18 8.91 -4.67 -3.75
N MET A 19 9.99 -4.06 -3.27
CA MET A 19 10.00 -2.64 -2.91
C MET A 19 9.84 -1.73 -4.14
N LEU A 20 10.43 -2.13 -5.27
CA LEU A 20 10.37 -1.42 -6.55
C LEU A 20 9.13 -1.79 -7.39
N GLY A 21 8.23 -2.60 -6.84
CA GLY A 21 7.05 -3.07 -7.57
C GLY A 21 7.34 -3.98 -8.76
N LYS A 22 8.54 -4.55 -8.89
CA LYS A 22 8.92 -5.46 -9.97
C LYS A 22 8.40 -6.87 -9.72
N VAL A 23 8.45 -7.72 -10.75
CA VAL A 23 8.17 -9.15 -10.63
C VAL A 23 9.01 -9.75 -9.49
N TYR A 24 8.35 -10.48 -8.60
CA TYR A 24 9.00 -11.08 -7.43
C TYR A 24 8.35 -12.40 -7.07
N ILE A 25 9.07 -13.24 -6.34
CA ILE A 25 8.66 -14.57 -5.93
C ILE A 25 8.04 -14.49 -4.53
N GLU A 26 6.82 -15.00 -4.38
CA GLU A 26 6.20 -15.12 -3.06
C GLU A 26 6.73 -16.36 -2.33
N PHE A 27 7.08 -16.22 -1.05
CA PHE A 27 7.40 -17.35 -0.18
C PHE A 27 6.31 -17.46 0.89
N ARG A 28 5.77 -18.66 1.08
CA ARG A 28 4.79 -18.94 2.14
C ARG A 28 5.32 -20.02 3.07
N LYS A 29 5.07 -19.87 4.36
CA LYS A 29 5.35 -20.90 5.35
C LYS A 29 4.24 -21.96 5.31
N VAL A 30 4.60 -23.20 4.97
CA VAL A 30 3.73 -24.38 4.97
C VAL A 30 4.43 -25.46 5.79
N ASN A 31 3.76 -26.03 6.79
CA ASN A 31 4.33 -27.06 7.68
C ASN A 31 5.72 -26.69 8.23
N ASN A 32 5.84 -25.46 8.74
CA ASN A 32 7.07 -24.86 9.28
C ASN A 32 8.23 -24.66 8.28
N LYS A 33 8.06 -24.96 6.98
CA LYS A 33 9.04 -24.74 5.91
C LYS A 33 8.60 -23.62 4.98
N TYR A 34 9.54 -22.81 4.49
CA TYR A 34 9.23 -21.81 3.47
C TYR A 34 9.21 -22.47 2.09
N VAL A 35 8.04 -22.45 1.47
CA VAL A 35 7.83 -22.97 0.11
C VAL A 35 7.74 -21.79 -0.84
N GLN A 36 8.46 -21.89 -1.96
CA GLN A 36 8.38 -20.95 -3.06
C GLN A 36 7.04 -21.12 -3.78
N LYS A 37 6.29 -20.02 -3.94
CA LYS A 37 5.06 -19.97 -4.75
C LYS A 37 5.32 -19.31 -6.09
N GLU A 38 4.24 -19.18 -6.86
CA GLU A 38 4.16 -18.45 -8.12
C GLU A 38 4.75 -17.03 -8.04
N SER A 39 5.27 -16.56 -9.16
CA SER A 39 5.73 -15.19 -9.35
C SER A 39 4.55 -14.22 -9.24
N LYS A 40 4.72 -13.17 -8.44
CA LYS A 40 3.84 -12.00 -8.47
C LYS A 40 4.23 -11.11 -9.64
N PRO A 41 3.25 -10.63 -10.43
CA PRO A 41 3.52 -9.74 -11.54
C PRO A 41 4.09 -8.41 -11.04
N GLN A 42 4.66 -7.66 -11.98
CA GLN A 42 4.98 -6.26 -11.75
C GLN A 42 3.71 -5.48 -11.39
N ARG A 43 3.87 -4.45 -10.56
CA ARG A 43 2.82 -3.51 -10.20
C ARG A 43 2.32 -2.79 -11.44
N ALA A 44 1.01 -2.77 -11.61
CA ALA A 44 0.34 -2.15 -12.74
C ALA A 44 -0.93 -1.45 -12.25
N MET A 45 -1.30 -0.34 -12.90
CA MET A 45 -2.50 0.39 -12.51
C MET A 45 -3.73 -0.49 -12.72
N GLY A 46 -4.58 -0.55 -11.70
CA GLY A 46 -5.87 -1.22 -11.78
C GLY A 46 -6.95 -0.33 -12.41
N PRO A 47 -8.15 -0.88 -12.69
CA PRO A 47 -9.26 -0.10 -13.20
C PRO A 47 -9.71 0.96 -12.18
N LYS A 48 -9.99 2.17 -12.68
CA LYS A 48 -10.57 3.24 -11.86
C LYS A 48 -11.99 2.89 -11.40
N CYS A 49 -12.44 3.52 -10.33
CA CYS A 49 -13.80 3.34 -9.85
C CYS A 49 -14.83 3.86 -10.86
N SER A 50 -15.74 3.00 -11.29
CA SER A 50 -16.85 3.32 -12.21
C SER A 50 -18.20 3.54 -11.51
N SER A 51 -18.22 3.65 -10.17
CA SER A 51 -19.48 3.82 -9.44
C SER A 51 -20.21 5.11 -9.85
N SER A 52 -21.54 5.05 -9.93
CA SER A 52 -22.40 6.21 -10.23
C SER A 52 -22.23 7.37 -9.24
N PHE A 53 -21.81 7.07 -8.00
CA PHE A 53 -21.44 8.07 -7.01
C PHE A 53 -20.22 8.87 -7.43
N CYS A 54 -19.13 8.19 -7.81
CA CYS A 54 -17.91 8.87 -8.28
C CYS A 54 -18.17 9.61 -9.60
N ALA A 55 -18.94 8.99 -10.51
CA ALA A 55 -19.29 9.58 -11.80
C ALA A 55 -19.97 10.95 -11.67
N ARG A 56 -20.88 11.10 -10.71
CA ARG A 56 -21.65 12.34 -10.48
C ARG A 56 -21.00 13.30 -9.49
N SER A 57 -19.86 12.93 -8.89
CA SER A 57 -19.22 13.74 -7.86
C SER A 57 -18.49 14.93 -8.47
N LYS A 58 -18.76 16.13 -7.96
CA LYS A 58 -17.96 17.34 -8.27
C LYS A 58 -16.70 17.46 -7.41
N VAL A 59 -16.59 16.62 -6.37
CA VAL A 59 -15.52 16.67 -5.37
C VAL A 59 -14.46 15.58 -5.62
N LEU A 60 -14.86 14.45 -6.18
CA LEU A 60 -13.94 13.36 -6.49
C LEU A 60 -13.44 13.46 -7.93
N PHE A 61 -12.12 13.50 -8.09
CA PHE A 61 -11.45 13.54 -9.38
C PHE A 61 -11.48 12.19 -10.13
N CYS A 62 -12.13 11.15 -9.59
CA CYS A 62 -12.12 9.80 -10.14
C CYS A 62 -12.53 9.73 -11.63
N SER A 63 -13.52 10.51 -12.04
CA SER A 63 -14.01 10.52 -13.44
C SER A 63 -12.99 11.15 -14.38
N ASN A 64 -12.34 12.23 -13.93
CA ASN A 64 -11.37 13.03 -14.68
C ASN A 64 -9.98 12.41 -14.71
N LEU A 65 -9.74 11.39 -13.88
CA LEU A 65 -8.49 10.64 -13.88
C LEU A 65 -8.38 9.79 -15.16
N THR A 66 -7.52 10.19 -16.08
CA THR A 66 -7.21 9.45 -17.32
C THR A 66 -6.26 8.28 -17.04
N GLU A 67 -6.11 7.37 -18.01
CA GLU A 67 -5.16 6.26 -17.90
C GLU A 67 -3.72 6.76 -17.93
N ASP A 68 -3.38 7.72 -18.79
CA ASP A 68 -2.04 8.31 -18.85
C ASP A 68 -1.61 8.94 -17.52
N ILE A 69 -2.53 9.65 -16.85
CA ILE A 69 -2.25 10.23 -15.53
C ILE A 69 -2.03 9.12 -14.50
N GLN A 70 -2.84 8.05 -14.53
CA GLN A 70 -2.64 6.91 -13.62
C GLN A 70 -1.30 6.23 -13.86
N GLN A 71 -0.91 6.07 -15.12
CA GLN A 71 0.35 5.45 -15.50
C GLN A 71 1.55 6.28 -14.99
N GLN A 72 1.53 7.60 -15.17
CA GLN A 72 2.56 8.49 -14.62
C GLN A 72 2.64 8.41 -13.10
N ILE A 73 1.49 8.34 -12.41
CA ILE A 73 1.45 8.25 -10.95
C ILE A 73 2.04 6.92 -10.47
N ILE A 74 1.65 5.79 -11.08
CA ILE A 74 2.14 4.48 -10.62
C ILE A 74 3.63 4.30 -10.88
N GLU A 75 4.13 4.76 -12.03
CA GLU A 75 5.55 4.72 -12.37
C GLU A 75 6.38 5.58 -11.41
N ARG A 76 5.95 6.81 -11.17
CA ARG A 76 6.59 7.69 -10.18
C ARG A 76 6.54 7.09 -8.78
N PHE A 77 5.43 6.46 -8.42
CA PHE A 77 5.29 5.85 -7.09
C PHE A 77 6.26 4.68 -6.92
N TRP A 78 6.34 3.76 -7.87
CA TRP A 78 7.20 2.57 -7.73
C TRP A 78 8.68 2.81 -8.09
N SER A 79 9.04 3.99 -8.62
CA SER A 79 10.44 4.41 -8.77
C SER A 79 11.07 4.92 -7.48
N MET A 80 10.27 5.35 -6.51
CA MET A 80 10.74 5.84 -5.20
C MET A 80 11.14 4.72 -4.24
N ALA A 81 11.95 5.05 -3.24
CA ALA A 81 12.27 4.15 -2.16
C ALA A 81 11.03 3.87 -1.28
N TRP A 82 11.01 2.72 -0.61
CA TRP A 82 9.87 2.33 0.23
C TRP A 82 9.50 3.34 1.32
N LYS A 83 10.52 3.99 1.91
CA LYS A 83 10.32 5.02 2.93
C LYS A 83 9.59 6.22 2.33
N GLU A 84 9.96 6.61 1.12
CA GLU A 84 9.33 7.71 0.38
C GLU A 84 7.89 7.33 -0.02
N ASN A 85 7.64 6.09 -0.47
CA ASN A 85 6.29 5.59 -0.73
C ASN A 85 5.39 5.64 0.50
N LYS A 86 5.93 5.25 1.67
CA LYS A 86 5.25 5.37 2.96
C LYS A 86 4.94 6.83 3.29
N MET A 87 5.87 7.75 3.08
CA MET A 87 5.65 9.18 3.31
C MET A 87 4.62 9.78 2.33
N TYR A 88 4.70 9.42 1.05
CA TYR A 88 3.74 9.82 0.03
C TYR A 88 2.32 9.45 0.45
N VAL A 89 2.07 8.17 0.76
CA VAL A 89 0.73 7.74 1.19
C VAL A 89 0.27 8.45 2.47
N ARG A 90 1.17 8.69 3.44
CA ARG A 90 0.83 9.48 4.64
C ARG A 90 0.41 10.91 4.30
N SER A 91 1.09 11.55 3.35
CA SER A 91 0.75 12.92 2.91
C SER A 91 -0.54 12.98 2.07
N MET A 92 -0.92 11.85 1.46
CA MET A 92 -2.08 11.72 0.58
C MET A 92 -3.33 11.16 1.27
N VAL A 93 -3.28 10.94 2.59
CA VAL A 93 -4.43 10.49 3.37
C VAL A 93 -4.67 11.40 4.55
N ASP A 94 -5.79 12.11 4.52
CA ASP A 94 -6.22 12.97 5.62
C ASP A 94 -7.23 12.22 6.49
N THR A 95 -7.20 12.47 7.80
CA THR A 95 -8.13 11.87 8.76
C THR A 95 -8.99 12.96 9.38
N GLU A 96 -10.30 12.88 9.16
CA GLU A 96 -11.28 13.79 9.75
C GLU A 96 -12.04 13.09 10.88
N SER A 97 -12.20 13.78 12.00
CA SER A 97 -13.07 13.32 13.09
C SER A 97 -14.54 13.41 12.67
N VAL A 98 -15.36 12.50 13.19
CA VAL A 98 -16.81 12.52 12.92
C VAL A 98 -17.43 13.76 13.58
N LYS A 99 -17.89 14.71 12.76
CA LYS A 99 -18.43 16.01 13.21
C LYS A 99 -19.80 15.92 13.91
N ARG A 100 -20.56 14.83 13.73
CA ARG A 100 -21.86 14.61 14.41
C ARG A 100 -22.03 13.15 14.79
N LYS A 101 -22.32 12.88 16.06
CA LYS A 101 -22.72 11.55 16.55
C LYS A 101 -24.24 11.46 16.45
N THR A 102 -24.78 10.41 15.83
CA THR A 102 -26.22 10.15 15.87
C THR A 102 -26.61 9.83 17.31
N ILE A 103 -27.56 10.57 17.87
CA ILE A 103 -28.10 10.32 19.22
C ILE A 103 -28.64 8.88 19.24
N GLY A 104 -28.15 8.05 20.16
CA GLY A 104 -28.61 6.66 20.34
C GLY A 104 -27.73 5.55 19.79
N SER A 105 -26.69 5.83 18.97
CA SER A 105 -25.71 4.79 18.59
C SER A 105 -24.26 5.22 18.83
N LYS A 106 -23.54 4.43 19.64
CA LYS A 106 -22.08 4.52 19.71
C LYS A 106 -21.52 3.94 18.41
N SER A 107 -21.48 4.74 17.34
CA SER A 107 -20.74 4.37 16.14
C SER A 107 -19.31 4.00 16.51
N ARG A 108 -18.88 2.78 16.18
CA ARG A 108 -17.48 2.33 16.35
C ARG A 108 -16.50 3.16 15.49
N ARG A 109 -17.01 3.86 14.47
CA ARG A 109 -16.21 4.69 13.57
C ARG A 109 -16.09 6.10 14.15
N SER A 110 -14.94 6.42 14.73
CA SER A 110 -14.59 7.75 15.23
C SER A 110 -14.04 8.67 14.15
N GLU A 111 -13.55 8.10 13.04
CA GLU A 111 -12.75 8.81 12.04
C GLU A 111 -13.14 8.42 10.60
N THR A 112 -12.99 9.37 9.69
CA THR A 112 -13.12 9.18 8.25
C THR A 112 -11.82 9.53 7.56
N ARG A 113 -11.35 8.64 6.67
CA ARG A 113 -10.16 8.88 5.86
C ARG A 113 -10.54 9.41 4.50
N LEU A 114 -9.87 10.47 4.09
CA LEU A 114 -9.96 11.08 2.77
C LEU A 114 -8.69 10.74 1.99
N TYR A 115 -8.84 10.35 0.73
CA TYR A 115 -7.73 9.86 -0.09
C TYR A 115 -7.50 10.81 -1.25
N TYR A 116 -6.22 11.05 -1.57
CA TYR A 116 -5.82 12.03 -2.57
C TYR A 116 -4.73 11.46 -3.47
N LEU A 117 -4.58 12.02 -4.67
CA LEU A 117 -3.46 11.76 -5.57
C LEU A 117 -2.84 13.10 -5.98
N GLN A 118 -1.51 13.11 -6.14
CA GLN A 118 -0.81 14.28 -6.65
C GLN A 118 -0.92 14.30 -8.18
N ILE A 119 -1.69 15.25 -8.73
CA ILE A 119 -1.98 15.38 -10.17
C ILE A 119 -1.62 16.81 -10.59
N HIS A 120 -0.70 16.98 -11.54
CA HIS A 120 -0.24 18.29 -12.04
C HIS A 120 0.09 19.31 -10.93
N GLY A 121 0.77 18.85 -9.87
CA GLY A 121 1.13 19.71 -8.74
C GLY A 121 0.01 19.97 -7.71
N LYS A 122 -1.20 19.44 -7.93
CA LYS A 122 -2.35 19.58 -7.05
C LYS A 122 -2.67 18.28 -6.32
N LYS A 123 -3.20 18.40 -5.10
CA LYS A 123 -3.69 17.29 -4.28
C LYS A 123 -5.17 17.05 -4.60
N GLU A 124 -5.44 16.14 -5.53
CA GLU A 124 -6.79 15.86 -6.02
C GLU A 124 -7.46 14.73 -5.24
N ARG A 125 -8.68 14.95 -4.75
CA ARG A 125 -9.38 13.95 -3.93
C ARG A 125 -9.94 12.83 -4.80
N VAL A 126 -9.73 11.59 -4.39
CA VAL A 126 -10.27 10.39 -5.05
C VAL A 126 -10.94 9.47 -4.03
N CYS A 127 -11.71 8.49 -4.51
CA CYS A 127 -12.22 7.45 -3.63
C CYS A 127 -11.11 6.43 -3.30
N LEU A 128 -11.32 5.66 -2.21
CA LEU A 128 -10.39 4.61 -1.80
C LEU A 128 -10.10 3.62 -2.93
N LYS A 129 -11.12 3.20 -3.69
CA LYS A 129 -10.94 2.22 -4.79
C LYS A 129 -9.96 2.72 -5.84
N THR A 130 -10.15 3.94 -6.32
CA THR A 130 -9.25 4.57 -7.29
C THR A 130 -7.86 4.74 -6.69
N PHE A 131 -7.73 5.23 -5.46
CA PHE A 131 -6.44 5.37 -4.80
C PHE A 131 -5.64 4.05 -4.74
N LEU A 132 -6.28 2.96 -4.32
CA LEU A 132 -5.65 1.64 -4.23
C LEU A 132 -5.30 1.08 -5.61
N ALA A 133 -6.19 1.25 -6.59
CA ALA A 133 -5.99 0.78 -7.96
C ALA A 133 -4.85 1.52 -8.65
N THR A 134 -4.78 2.85 -8.52
CA THR A 134 -3.72 3.66 -9.13
C THR A 134 -2.35 3.37 -8.52
N LEU A 135 -2.24 3.13 -7.21
CA LEU A 135 -0.95 2.83 -6.57
C LEU A 135 -0.59 1.33 -6.56
N ASP A 136 -1.51 0.46 -6.98
CA ASP A 136 -1.46 -1.01 -6.84
C ASP A 136 -1.02 -1.48 -5.44
N ILE A 137 -1.67 -0.92 -4.42
CA ILE A 137 -1.49 -1.31 -3.02
C ILE A 137 -2.80 -1.80 -2.42
N LYS A 138 -2.69 -2.63 -1.38
CA LYS A 138 -3.84 -3.11 -0.62
C LYS A 138 -4.21 -2.11 0.47
N GLU A 139 -5.47 -2.07 0.85
CA GLU A 139 -5.93 -1.22 1.97
C GLU A 139 -5.16 -1.50 3.26
N TRP A 140 -4.79 -2.76 3.51
CA TRP A 140 -3.95 -3.13 4.64
C TRP A 140 -2.59 -2.41 4.64
N THR A 141 -1.96 -2.23 3.48
CA THR A 141 -0.70 -1.48 3.36
C THR A 141 -0.89 -0.03 3.81
N VAL A 142 -1.99 0.61 3.37
CA VAL A 142 -2.33 1.98 3.79
C VAL A 142 -2.54 2.03 5.29
N ARG A 143 -3.35 1.13 5.86
CA ARG A 143 -3.59 1.04 7.30
C ARG A 143 -2.29 0.87 8.09
N TYR A 144 -1.43 -0.05 7.64
CA TYR A 144 -0.12 -0.30 8.26
C TYR A 144 0.79 0.93 8.20
N TRP A 145 0.82 1.62 7.06
CA TRP A 145 1.63 2.83 6.90
C TRP A 145 1.13 4.01 7.72
N LEU A 146 -0.18 4.13 7.93
CA LEU A 146 -0.77 5.18 8.76
C LEU A 146 -0.60 4.96 10.28
N ARG A 147 -0.23 3.75 10.73
CA ARG A 147 0.12 3.53 12.14
C ARG A 147 1.28 4.45 12.54
N GLY A 148 1.13 5.13 13.67
CA GLY A 148 2.14 6.01 14.23
C GLY A 148 3.35 5.23 14.78
N ARG A 149 4.44 5.94 15.11
CA ARG A 149 5.65 5.34 15.70
C ARG A 149 5.40 4.64 17.06
N ALA A 150 4.32 5.00 17.77
CA ALA A 150 3.94 4.37 19.03
C ALA A 150 3.51 2.89 18.90
N ASP A 151 3.04 2.48 17.71
CA ASP A 151 2.64 1.10 17.44
C ASP A 151 3.80 0.19 16.99
N ASP A 152 4.95 0.76 16.59
CA ASP A 152 6.07 0.01 16.01
C ASP A 152 6.78 -0.91 17.04
N ASN A 153 6.66 -0.62 18.34
CA ASN A 153 7.18 -1.49 19.42
C ASN A 153 6.40 -2.81 19.60
N SER A 154 5.21 -2.94 18.99
CA SER A 154 4.43 -4.19 19.02
C SER A 154 4.67 -5.10 17.81
N VAL A 155 5.42 -4.64 16.79
CA VAL A 155 5.53 -5.29 15.48
C VAL A 155 6.95 -5.80 15.17
N HIS A 156 7.86 -5.85 16.15
CA HIS A 156 9.11 -6.61 15.98
C HIS A 156 8.87 -8.13 15.75
N THR A 157 7.65 -8.63 15.98
CA THR A 157 7.31 -10.05 15.82
C THR A 157 6.81 -10.44 14.43
N ILE A 158 6.44 -9.52 13.52
CA ILE A 158 5.72 -9.92 12.28
C ILE A 158 6.47 -9.61 10.97
N LEU A 159 7.56 -8.83 10.98
CA LEU A 159 8.31 -8.53 9.74
C LEU A 159 9.84 -8.72 9.80
N SER A 160 10.35 -9.48 10.78
CA SER A 160 11.72 -10.01 10.75
C SER A 160 11.69 -11.52 10.49
N PRO A 161 12.49 -12.07 9.55
CA PRO A 161 12.75 -13.50 9.53
C PRO A 161 13.55 -13.82 10.80
N SER A 162 13.00 -14.70 11.63
CA SER A 162 13.70 -15.22 12.79
C SER A 162 15.05 -15.80 12.36
N SER A 163 16.13 -15.15 12.78
CA SER A 163 17.45 -15.77 12.81
C SER A 163 17.46 -16.75 13.98
N PRO A 164 17.85 -18.02 13.79
CA PRO A 164 17.89 -18.99 14.88
C PRO A 164 19.07 -18.68 15.81
N THR A 165 18.80 -18.58 17.10
CA THR A 165 19.79 -18.68 18.17
C THR A 165 20.36 -20.09 18.20
N SER A 166 21.69 -20.20 18.09
CA SER A 166 22.47 -21.41 18.34
C SER A 166 22.27 -21.91 19.77
N LYS A 167 22.02 -23.21 19.91
CA LYS A 167 22.73 -24.14 20.78
C LYS A 167 22.63 -25.54 20.15
#